data_AF-A0A161WGG8-F1
#
_entry.id   AF-A0A161WGG8-F1
#
_cell.length_a   1.000
_cell.length_b   1.000
_cell.length_c   1.000
_cell.angle_alpha   90.00
_cell.angle_beta   90.00
_cell.angle_gamma   90.00
#
_symmetry.space_group_name_H-M   'P 1'
#
loop_
_entity.id
_entity.type
_entity.pdbx_description
1 polymer ?
#
loop_
_entity_poly.entity_id
_entity_poly.type
_entity_poly.pdbx_seq_one_letter_code
_entity_poly.pdbx_strand_id
1 'polypeptide(L)'
;MRKYYTGEGSTYLTPDIIRSMEKKLENSIKSDVMAAIEKGQKEFKSDIFGFGFNLYRQHPREWHKDYEKIWDDIFPDIPIKVNIDAKINNTGTNIRKFFLDNYLFILSSNNDKNCDFNL
;
A
#
# COMPACT_ATOMS: atom_id res chain seq x y z
N MET A 1 -24.59 -2.07 8.64
CA MET A 1 -24.12 -1.61 7.30
C MET A 1 -24.00 -0.09 7.31
N ARG A 2 -22.78 0.44 7.21
CA ARG A 2 -22.48 1.88 7.29
C ARG A 2 -22.76 2.56 5.94
N LYS A 3 -23.78 3.41 5.88
CA LYS A 3 -24.12 4.28 4.75
C LYS A 3 -23.43 5.66 4.87
N TYR A 4 -22.10 5.72 4.77
CA TYR A 4 -21.36 6.98 4.96
C TYR A 4 -20.66 7.54 3.70
N TYR A 5 -20.94 7.02 2.50
CA TYR A 5 -20.25 7.47 1.28
C TYR A 5 -21.20 7.63 0.08
N THR A 6 -22.00 8.69 0.10
CA THR A 6 -22.62 9.23 -1.12
C THR A 6 -22.35 10.73 -1.13
N GLY A 7 -21.10 11.07 -1.38
CA GLY A 7 -20.62 12.40 -1.71
C GLY A 7 -19.39 12.17 -2.57
N GLU A 8 -19.32 12.82 -3.72
CA GLU A 8 -18.25 12.67 -4.72
C GLU A 8 -16.88 12.52 -4.04
N GLY A 9 -16.10 11.52 -4.49
CA GLY A 9 -14.73 11.34 -4.00
C GLY A 9 -13.91 12.61 -4.16
N SER A 10 -12.80 12.72 -3.42
CA SER A 10 -11.85 13.82 -3.60
C SER A 10 -11.60 14.04 -5.10
N THR A 11 -11.86 15.25 -5.59
CA THR A 11 -11.66 15.62 -7.01
C THR A 11 -10.23 15.37 -7.49
N TYR A 12 -9.29 15.24 -6.56
CA TYR A 12 -7.87 15.02 -6.81
C TYR A 12 -7.42 13.55 -6.75
N LEU A 13 -8.21 12.65 -6.17
CA LEU A 13 -7.87 11.22 -6.05
C LEU A 13 -8.86 10.38 -6.84
N THR A 14 -8.69 10.40 -8.16
CA THR A 14 -9.47 9.55 -9.06
C THR A 14 -9.05 8.08 -8.91
N PRO A 15 -9.92 7.14 -9.31
CA PRO A 15 -9.58 5.71 -9.31
C PRO A 15 -8.29 5.39 -10.09
N ASP A 16 -8.01 6.12 -11.18
CA ASP A 16 -6.80 5.93 -11.96
C ASP A 16 -5.54 6.38 -11.22
N ILE A 17 -5.62 7.48 -10.47
CA ILE A 17 -4.51 7.94 -9.62
C ILE A 17 -4.24 6.89 -8.53
N ILE A 18 -5.27 6.37 -7.87
CA ILE A 18 -5.13 5.32 -6.84
C ILE A 18 -4.49 4.07 -7.44
N ARG A 19 -4.98 3.60 -8.59
CA ARG A 19 -4.40 2.44 -9.29
C ARG A 19 -2.93 2.67 -9.67
N SER A 20 -2.57 3.88 -10.08
CA SER A 20 -1.18 4.23 -10.38
C SER A 20 -0.29 4.19 -9.14
N MET A 21 -0.82 4.62 -7.98
CA MET A 21 -0.12 4.57 -6.70
C MET A 21 0.06 3.13 -6.21
N GLU A 22 -0.99 2.31 -6.29
CA GLU A 22 -0.95 0.87 -6.03
C GLU A 22 0.13 0.21 -6.88
N LYS A 23 0.20 0.52 -8.18
CA LYS A 23 1.22 -0.06 -9.05
C LYS A 23 2.65 0.37 -8.70
N LYS A 24 2.84 1.62 -8.29
CA LYS A 24 4.14 2.10 -7.79
C LYS A 24 4.52 1.38 -6.49
N LEU A 25 3.56 1.18 -5.59
CA LEU A 25 3.77 0.46 -4.34
C LEU A 25 4.13 -1.01 -4.59
N GLU A 26 3.42 -1.69 -5.50
CA GLU A 26 3.76 -3.06 -5.93
C GLU A 26 5.21 -3.15 -6.40
N ASN A 27 5.62 -2.24 -7.29
CA ASN A 27 6.97 -2.24 -7.84
C ASN A 27 8.04 -1.97 -6.77
N SER A 28 7.79 -1.05 -5.83
CA SER A 28 8.71 -0.75 -4.73
C SER A 28 8.90 -1.97 -3.83
N ILE A 29 7.80 -2.56 -3.35
CA ILE A 29 7.85 -3.75 -2.49
C ILE A 29 8.50 -4.91 -3.24
N LYS A 30 8.24 -5.05 -4.55
CA LYS A 30 8.86 -6.09 -5.37
C LYS A 30 10.36 -5.94 -5.41
N SER A 31 10.86 -4.71 -5.60
CA SER A 31 12.29 -4.43 -5.60
C SER A 31 12.93 -4.82 -4.26
N ASP A 32 12.30 -4.43 -3.14
CA ASP A 32 12.83 -4.70 -1.81
C ASP A 32 12.86 -6.20 -1.49
N VAL A 33 11.77 -6.91 -1.82
CA VAL A 33 11.67 -8.37 -1.63
C VAL A 33 12.68 -9.10 -2.50
N MET A 34 12.83 -8.72 -3.77
CA MET A 34 13.81 -9.34 -4.66
C MET A 34 15.24 -9.11 -4.17
N ALA A 35 15.58 -7.91 -3.70
CA ALA A 35 16.90 -7.63 -3.14
C ALA A 35 17.19 -8.44 -1.87
N ALA A 36 16.20 -8.64 -1.01
CA ALA A 36 16.34 -9.48 0.18
C ALA A 36 16.55 -10.95 -0.18
N ILE A 37 15.80 -11.45 -1.16
CA ILE A 37 15.96 -12.82 -1.68
C ILE A 37 17.33 -13.00 -2.31
N GLU A 38 17.78 -12.06 -3.13
CA GLU A 38 19.08 -12.11 -3.78
C GLU A 38 20.24 -12.16 -2.77
N LYS A 39 20.17 -11.37 -1.69
CA LYS A 39 21.13 -11.49 -0.58
C LYS A 39 21.08 -12.86 0.09
N GLY A 40 19.89 -13.36 0.38
CA GLY A 40 19.69 -14.70 0.93
C GLY A 40 20.32 -15.80 0.06
N GLN A 41 20.12 -15.72 -1.26
CA GLN A 41 20.64 -16.70 -2.22
C GLN A 41 22.14 -16.56 -2.50
N LYS A 42 22.63 -15.35 -2.78
CA LYS A 42 23.98 -15.13 -3.31
C LYS A 42 25.02 -14.81 -2.25
N GLU A 43 24.66 -14.02 -1.25
CA GLU A 43 25.58 -13.59 -0.20
C GLU A 43 25.62 -14.61 0.94
N PHE A 44 24.44 -14.96 1.49
CA PHE A 44 24.34 -15.86 2.64
C PHE A 44 24.24 -17.33 2.26
N LYS A 45 23.80 -17.64 1.03
CA LYS A 45 23.52 -19.01 0.56
C LYS A 45 22.67 -19.80 1.56
N SER A 46 21.68 -19.14 2.15
CA SER A 46 20.89 -19.71 3.24
C SER A 46 19.41 -19.40 3.04
N ASP A 47 18.59 -20.45 3.15
CA ASP A 47 17.14 -20.35 3.01
C ASP A 47 16.46 -19.83 4.28
N ILE A 48 16.65 -18.55 4.56
CA ILE A 48 16.05 -17.85 5.71
C ILE A 48 14.54 -17.62 5.54
N PHE A 49 14.00 -17.81 4.33
CA PHE A 49 12.60 -17.58 4.00
C PHE A 49 11.76 -18.87 4.07
N GLY A 50 12.39 -20.04 4.14
CA GLY A 50 11.73 -21.33 4.32
C GLY A 50 11.14 -21.91 3.03
N PHE A 51 11.78 -21.68 1.88
CA PHE A 51 11.37 -22.28 0.61
C PHE A 51 11.46 -23.81 0.64
N GLY A 52 12.54 -24.37 1.17
CA GLY A 52 12.77 -25.80 1.31
C GLY A 52 11.78 -26.44 2.27
N PHE A 53 11.48 -25.76 3.38
CA PHE A 53 10.44 -26.21 4.30
C PHE A 53 9.06 -26.26 3.65
N ASN A 54 8.71 -25.26 2.83
CA ASN A 54 7.47 -25.28 2.06
C ASN A 54 7.43 -26.41 1.03
N LEU A 55 8.55 -26.69 0.36
CA LEU A 55 8.68 -27.80 -0.59
C LEU A 55 8.51 -29.15 0.12
N TYR A 56 9.18 -29.35 1.26
CA TYR A 56 9.01 -30.54 2.09
C TYR A 56 7.55 -30.75 2.52
N ARG A 57 6.89 -29.67 2.97
CA ARG A 57 5.49 -29.75 3.44
C ARG A 57 4.51 -30.13 2.33
N GLN A 58 4.75 -29.68 1.10
CA GLN A 58 3.85 -29.96 -0.04
C GLN A 58 4.21 -31.26 -0.77
N HIS A 59 5.50 -31.57 -0.87
CA HIS A 59 6.07 -32.68 -1.65
C HIS A 59 7.09 -33.49 -0.84
N PRO A 60 6.70 -34.13 0.27
CA PRO A 60 7.64 -34.79 1.18
C PRO A 60 8.43 -35.94 0.52
N ARG A 61 7.80 -36.67 -0.42
CA ARG A 61 8.47 -37.75 -1.16
C ARG A 61 9.58 -37.25 -2.08
N GLU A 62 9.30 -36.20 -2.85
CA GLU A 62 10.28 -35.57 -3.75
C GLU A 62 11.38 -34.90 -2.94
N TRP A 63 11.05 -34.27 -1.82
CA TRP A 63 12.03 -33.71 -0.89
C TRP A 63 13.08 -34.74 -0.47
N HIS A 64 12.66 -35.85 0.14
CA HIS A 64 13.58 -36.87 0.63
C HIS A 64 14.36 -37.58 -0.48
N LYS A 65 13.78 -37.69 -1.67
CA LYS A 65 14.40 -38.40 -2.78
C LYS A 65 15.42 -37.52 -3.52
N ASP A 66 15.05 -36.28 -3.80
CA ASP A 66 15.70 -35.47 -4.83
C ASP A 66 16.33 -34.18 -4.27
N TYR A 67 15.89 -33.66 -3.11
CA TYR A 67 16.28 -32.31 -2.66
C TYR A 67 17.00 -32.24 -1.30
N GLU A 68 16.65 -33.09 -0.33
CA GLU A 68 17.12 -32.98 1.07
C GLU A 68 18.64 -32.89 1.20
N LYS A 69 19.38 -33.63 0.36
CA LYS A 69 20.85 -33.69 0.42
C LYS A 69 21.57 -32.61 -0.37
N ILE A 70 20.89 -31.99 -1.33
CA ILE A 70 21.49 -31.04 -2.28
C ILE A 70 20.91 -29.62 -2.14
N TRP A 71 19.97 -29.42 -1.21
CA TRP A 71 19.21 -28.18 -1.09
C TRP A 71 20.12 -26.95 -0.96
N ASP A 72 21.12 -27.04 -0.09
CA ASP A 72 22.05 -25.94 0.16
C ASP A 72 22.90 -25.59 -1.08
N ASP A 73 23.13 -26.57 -1.97
CA ASP A 73 23.88 -26.38 -3.21
C ASP A 73 23.02 -25.74 -4.32
N ILE A 74 21.74 -26.16 -4.43
CA ILE A 74 20.86 -25.69 -5.50
C ILE A 74 20.14 -24.38 -5.16
N PHE A 75 19.84 -24.15 -3.87
CA PHE A 75 19.03 -23.01 -3.41
C PHE A 75 19.53 -21.65 -3.94
N PRO A 76 20.86 -21.35 -3.95
CA PRO A 76 21.39 -20.10 -4.50
C PRO A 76 21.00 -19.82 -5.95
N ASP A 77 20.71 -20.84 -6.76
CA ASP A 77 20.47 -20.74 -8.20
C ASP A 77 19.01 -20.99 -8.60
N ILE A 78 18.14 -21.30 -7.64
CA ILE A 78 16.70 -21.48 -7.91
C ILE A 78 16.09 -20.13 -8.35
N PRO A 79 15.42 -20.07 -9.51
CA PRO A 79 14.72 -18.86 -9.93
C PRO A 79 13.46 -18.65 -9.07
N ILE A 80 13.43 -17.57 -8.29
CA ILE A 80 12.28 -17.21 -7.46
C ILE A 80 11.45 -16.13 -8.16
N LYS A 81 10.15 -16.40 -8.31
CA LYS A 81 9.18 -15.44 -8.87
C LYS A 81 8.35 -14.81 -7.76
N VAL A 82 8.45 -13.49 -7.63
CA VAL A 82 7.68 -12.70 -6.67
C VAL A 82 6.48 -12.05 -7.37
N ASN A 83 5.29 -12.28 -6.82
CA ASN A 83 4.05 -11.61 -7.22
C ASN A 83 3.48 -10.81 -6.04
N ILE A 84 3.22 -9.53 -6.25
CA ILE A 84 2.70 -8.62 -5.23
C ILE A 84 1.44 -7.94 -5.79
N ASP A 85 0.36 -8.01 -5.01
CA ASP A 85 -0.90 -7.28 -5.22
C ASP A 85 -1.03 -6.29 -4.05
N ALA A 86 -0.84 -5.00 -4.33
CA ALA A 86 -0.89 -3.96 -3.31
C ALA A 86 -2.20 -3.17 -3.45
N LYS A 87 -2.89 -2.95 -2.32
CA LYS A 87 -4.18 -2.24 -2.30
C LYS A 87 -4.18 -1.09 -1.31
N ILE A 88 -4.65 0.07 -1.77
CA ILE A 88 -4.85 1.24 -0.93
C ILE A 88 -6.26 1.18 -0.35
N ASN A 89 -6.38 0.73 0.90
CA ASN A 89 -7.66 0.59 1.59
C ASN A 89 -8.24 1.92 2.09
N ASN A 90 -7.38 2.94 2.31
CA ASN A 90 -7.79 4.26 2.78
C ASN A 90 -6.75 5.30 2.38
N THR A 91 -7.19 6.44 1.85
CA THR A 91 -6.32 7.55 1.43
C THR A 91 -6.27 8.68 2.46
N GLY A 92 -7.04 8.58 3.55
CA GLY A 92 -7.11 9.62 4.59
C GLY A 92 -7.73 10.95 4.15
N THR A 93 -8.17 11.07 2.89
CA THR A 93 -8.71 12.32 2.32
C THR A 93 -10.16 12.64 2.68
N ASN A 94 -10.74 11.93 3.66
CA ASN A 94 -12.00 12.29 4.29
C ASN A 94 -11.88 13.50 5.24
N ILE A 95 -10.90 14.37 5.01
CA ILE A 95 -10.79 15.65 5.70
C ILE A 95 -11.85 16.54 5.04
N ARG A 96 -13.01 16.69 5.71
CA ARG A 96 -14.02 17.69 5.32
C ARG A 96 -13.31 18.96 4.91
N LYS A 97 -13.73 19.55 3.78
CA LYS A 97 -13.44 20.93 3.42
C LYS A 97 -13.59 21.75 4.71
N PHE A 98 -12.49 22.19 5.33
CA PHE A 98 -12.56 23.19 6.39
C PHE A 98 -13.24 24.37 5.70
N PHE A 99 -14.49 24.62 6.07
CA PHE A 99 -15.33 25.65 5.48
C PHE A 99 -14.62 27.01 5.69
N LEU A 100 -13.79 27.41 4.73
CA LEU A 100 -13.35 28.80 4.57
C LEU A 100 -14.34 29.60 3.74
N ASP A 101 -15.52 29.05 3.45
CA ASP A 101 -16.60 29.77 2.76
C ASP A 101 -17.34 30.75 3.71
N ASN A 102 -17.06 30.71 5.03
CA ASN A 102 -17.75 31.54 6.04
C ASN A 102 -17.08 32.89 6.38
N TYR A 103 -15.87 33.20 5.89
CA TYR A 103 -15.22 34.48 6.20
C TYR A 103 -15.59 35.61 5.22
N LEU A 104 -16.00 35.27 3.99
CA LEU A 104 -16.36 36.26 2.96
C LEU A 104 -17.79 36.78 3.09
N PHE A 105 -18.72 36.02 3.68
CA PHE A 105 -20.11 36.46 3.84
C PHE A 105 -20.29 37.50 4.95
N ILE A 106 -19.47 37.43 6.00
CA ILE A 106 -19.54 38.34 7.15
C ILE A 106 -19.04 39.75 6.77
N LEU A 107 -18.11 39.87 5.82
CA LEU A 107 -17.59 41.17 5.40
C LEU A 107 -18.49 41.90 4.38
N SER A 108 -19.45 41.21 3.76
CA SER A 108 -20.39 41.82 2.81
C SER A 108 -21.70 42.31 3.45
N SER A 109 -21.96 41.98 4.72
CA SER A 109 -23.24 42.31 5.39
C SER A 109 -23.21 43.55 6.27
N ASN A 110 -22.06 44.24 6.42
CA ASN A 110 -21.92 45.41 7.29
C ASN A 110 -21.96 46.74 6.52
N ASN A 111 -22.83 46.85 5.51
CA ASN A 111 -23.21 48.12 4.92
C ASN A 111 -24.73 48.18 4.83
N ASP A 112 -25.41 48.47 5.95
CA ASP A 112 -26.48 49.47 5.98
C ASP A 112 -27.11 49.66 7.38
N LYS A 113 -26.90 50.88 7.90
CA LYS A 113 -27.86 51.80 8.53
C LYS A 113 -28.30 51.63 10.00
N ASN A 114 -27.95 52.68 10.75
CA ASN A 114 -28.74 53.41 11.76
C ASN A 114 -29.32 52.64 12.95
N CYS A 115 -28.80 52.94 14.14
CA CYS A 115 -29.64 53.25 15.30
C CYS A 115 -28.84 54.04 16.35
N ASP A 116 -29.48 55.11 16.83
CA ASP A 116 -28.94 56.20 17.62
C ASP A 116 -28.56 55.83 19.05
N PHE A 117 -27.59 56.59 19.58
CA PHE A 117 -27.35 56.76 21.01
C PHE A 117 -28.60 57.29 21.73
N ASN A 118 -28.97 56.68 22.86
CA ASN A 118 -29.55 57.40 23.99
C ASN A 118 -29.28 56.66 25.33
N LEU A 119 -28.74 57.47 26.27
CA LEU A 119 -28.31 57.25 27.65
C LEU A 119 -26.96 56.54 27.87
#